data_AF-A0A7D9H2X5-F1
#
_entry.id   AF-A0A7D9H2X5-F1
#
_cell.length_a   1.000
_cell.length_b   1.000
_cell.length_c   1.000
_cell.angle_alpha   90.00
_cell.angle_beta   90.00
_cell.angle_gamma   90.00
#
_symmetry.space_group_name_H-M   'P 1'
#
loop_
_entity.id
_entity.type
_entity.pdbx_description
1 polymer ?
#
loop_
_entity_poly.entity_id
_entity_poly.type
_entity_poly.pdbx_seq_one_letter_code
_entity_poly.pdbx_strand_id
1 'polypeptide(L)'
;MFNTLALRAAKISLVRPSLLRPMVVRPLVLKSAFLQSKSVSPIGLRFLATKAPESKKAAKVDAKTKATSLIDMIPGSNFVTKTGTLATAAAATVYSIAEGFFVINGESLLVITFFSFIYMTVKVIAPLYGEFARKRIGFVTKTLNDARENHVNAVKDRISEVSNLKDVVTTTKALFEMSKETAAIEAEAFELKQKVEVANKAKSVLDSWVRYEAQVRQLQQEQLSSTVIGNVKQQLKDSKFEDKVLAESVSEVERLFAKEK
;
A
#
# COMPACT_ATOMS: atom_id res chain seq x y z
N MET A 1 -19.47 -9.29 -19.99
CA MET A 1 -20.28 -8.09 -20.25
C MET A 1 -21.27 -7.93 -19.10
N PHE A 2 -20.89 -7.15 -18.08
CA PHE A 2 -21.32 -5.75 -17.90
C PHE A 2 -22.82 -5.62 -17.62
N ASN A 3 -23.22 -5.50 -16.34
CA ASN A 3 -23.61 -4.21 -15.77
C ASN A 3 -24.16 -4.38 -14.33
N THR A 4 -23.31 -4.18 -13.34
CA THR A 4 -23.71 -3.83 -11.97
C THR A 4 -23.17 -2.44 -11.68
N LEU A 5 -23.70 -1.47 -12.43
CA LEU A 5 -23.47 -0.04 -12.26
C LEU A 5 -24.68 0.55 -11.52
N ALA A 6 -24.90 0.04 -10.31
CA ALA A 6 -25.78 0.62 -9.32
C ALA A 6 -24.89 1.22 -8.22
N LEU A 7 -25.22 2.43 -7.78
CA LEU A 7 -24.53 3.21 -6.73
C LEU A 7 -23.31 4.03 -7.15
N ARG A 8 -23.43 4.89 -8.18
CA ARG A 8 -22.72 6.19 -8.19
C ARG A 8 -23.21 7.10 -9.31
N ALA A 9 -24.29 7.82 -9.06
CA ALA A 9 -24.63 9.15 -9.62
C ALA A 9 -26.14 9.36 -9.65
N ALA A 10 -26.66 10.15 -8.70
CA ALA A 10 -27.81 11.05 -8.89
C ALA A 10 -28.28 11.61 -7.54
N LYS A 11 -27.72 12.76 -7.13
CA LYS A 11 -28.53 13.94 -6.76
C LYS A 11 -27.63 15.14 -6.53
N ILE A 12 -27.52 15.91 -7.60
CA ILE A 12 -27.17 17.33 -7.64
C ILE A 12 -28.47 18.11 -7.36
N SER A 13 -28.46 18.99 -6.36
CA SER A 13 -29.29 20.21 -6.12
C SER A 13 -29.36 20.40 -4.60
N LEU A 14 -29.01 21.51 -3.95
CA LEU A 14 -29.33 22.90 -4.26
C LEU A 14 -28.38 23.84 -3.45
N VAL A 15 -27.71 24.76 -4.16
CA VAL A 15 -27.54 26.21 -3.93
C VAL A 15 -27.78 26.81 -2.51
N ARG A 16 -26.70 27.41 -1.96
CA ARG A 16 -26.45 28.60 -1.04
C ARG A 16 -27.62 29.52 -0.58
N PRO A 17 -27.47 30.49 0.39
CA PRO A 17 -26.41 30.80 1.40
C PRO A 17 -26.93 31.29 2.82
N SER A 18 -25.97 31.62 3.71
CA SER A 18 -26.01 32.64 4.80
C SER A 18 -26.63 32.38 6.20
N LEU A 19 -25.74 32.56 7.19
CA LEU A 19 -25.90 33.24 8.49
C LEU A 19 -27.06 32.86 9.41
N LEU A 20 -26.76 32.16 10.53
CA LEU A 20 -27.13 32.54 11.90
C LEU A 20 -26.53 31.55 12.91
N ARG A 21 -25.70 32.07 13.83
CA ARG A 21 -25.20 31.37 15.05
C ARG A 21 -26.37 31.08 16.00
N PRO A 22 -26.24 30.04 16.84
CA PRO A 22 -26.36 30.31 18.27
C PRO A 22 -25.16 29.78 19.07
N MET A 23 -24.57 30.70 19.83
CA MET A 23 -23.54 30.50 20.84
C MET A 23 -24.24 30.10 22.14
N VAL A 24 -24.03 28.89 22.65
CA VAL A 24 -24.51 28.48 23.97
C VAL A 24 -23.47 28.88 25.01
N VAL A 25 -23.90 29.78 25.90
CA VAL A 25 -23.14 30.40 26.99
C VAL A 25 -23.11 29.45 28.20
N ARG A 26 -21.92 29.13 28.73
CA ARG A 26 -21.75 28.58 30.09
C ARG A 26 -21.38 29.73 31.04
N PRO A 27 -22.01 29.85 32.22
CA PRO A 27 -21.84 31.01 33.09
C PRO A 27 -20.51 30.97 33.85
N LEU A 28 -19.82 32.11 33.82
CA LEU A 28 -18.64 32.46 34.60
C LEU A 28 -19.10 32.92 35.99
N VAL A 29 -18.81 32.17 37.04
CA VAL A 29 -19.03 32.62 38.43
C VAL A 29 -17.84 33.47 38.86
N LEU A 30 -18.12 34.78 38.97
CA LEU A 30 -17.25 35.85 39.44
C LEU A 30 -17.22 35.82 40.98
N LYS A 31 -16.07 35.53 41.61
CA LYS A 31 -15.87 35.84 43.04
C LYS A 31 -15.11 37.15 43.18
N SER A 32 -15.79 38.10 43.79
CA SER A 32 -15.40 39.47 44.10
C SER A 32 -14.12 39.57 44.94
N ALA A 33 -13.25 40.47 44.52
CA ALA A 33 -12.12 40.97 45.30
C ALA A 33 -12.64 41.79 46.50
N PHE A 34 -12.16 41.46 47.70
CA PHE A 34 -12.24 42.34 48.86
C PHE A 34 -10.82 42.81 49.20
N LEU A 35 -10.69 44.13 49.29
CA LEU A 35 -9.48 44.87 49.63
C LEU A 35 -8.96 44.46 51.01
N GLN A 36 -7.67 44.18 51.13
CA GLN A 36 -7.00 44.31 52.41
C GLN A 36 -5.62 44.94 52.24
N SER A 37 -5.56 46.18 52.72
CA SER A 37 -4.39 47.03 52.90
C SER A 37 -3.21 46.25 53.49
N LYS A 38 -2.06 46.26 52.79
CA LYS A 38 -0.78 45.85 53.39
C LYS A 38 -0.10 47.10 53.96
N SER A 39 -0.12 47.19 55.29
CA SER A 39 0.70 48.08 56.07
C SER A 39 2.19 47.79 55.87
N VAL A 40 2.96 48.86 55.63
CA VAL A 40 4.42 48.88 55.70
C VAL A 40 4.85 48.83 57.18
N SER A 41 5.81 47.96 57.51
CA SER A 41 6.54 47.96 58.79
C SER A 41 7.81 47.08 58.66
N PRO A 42 8.88 47.31 59.44
CA PRO A 42 10.07 48.00 58.94
C PRO A 42 11.33 47.11 58.89
N ILE A 43 12.34 47.63 58.21
CA ILE A 43 13.74 47.23 58.28
C ILE A 43 14.23 47.35 59.73
N GLY A 44 14.60 46.22 60.36
CA GLY A 44 15.16 46.21 61.70
C GLY A 44 15.23 44.82 62.32
N LEU A 45 16.45 44.31 62.46
CA LEU A 45 16.87 43.27 63.40
C LEU A 45 16.02 41.97 63.47
N ARG A 46 16.32 41.02 62.58
CA ARG A 46 16.16 39.58 62.86
C ARG A 46 17.51 38.88 62.70
N PHE A 47 18.44 39.26 63.58
CA PHE A 47 19.51 38.39 64.01
C PHE A 47 18.92 37.46 65.08
N LEU A 48 19.13 36.14 64.95
CA LEU A 48 18.71 35.06 65.86
C LEU A 48 17.21 34.68 65.87
N ALA A 49 16.79 33.88 64.87
CA ALA A 49 15.83 32.76 65.03
C ALA A 49 15.40 32.22 63.65
N THR A 50 16.36 31.78 62.82
CA THR A 50 16.05 30.78 61.80
C THR A 50 16.13 29.42 62.47
N LYS A 51 15.05 28.63 62.37
CA LYS A 51 15.01 27.21 62.69
C LYS A 51 16.38 26.56 62.37
N ALA A 52 16.96 25.93 63.38
CA ALA A 52 18.06 25.00 63.17
C ALA A 52 17.67 24.04 62.03
N PRO A 53 18.47 23.90 60.97
CA PRO A 53 18.26 22.81 60.05
C PRO A 53 18.49 21.53 60.86
N GLU A 54 17.43 20.74 61.04
CA GLU A 54 17.60 19.33 61.31
C GLU A 54 18.65 18.82 60.32
N SER A 55 19.70 18.22 60.87
CA SER A 55 20.75 17.57 60.13
C SER A 55 20.16 16.42 59.31
N LYS A 56 19.59 16.74 58.13
CA LYS A 56 19.78 15.87 56.99
C LYS A 56 21.29 15.85 56.80
N LYS A 57 21.94 14.78 57.27
CA LYS A 57 23.26 14.40 56.79
C LYS A 57 23.18 14.50 55.28
N ALA A 58 23.71 15.58 54.71
CA ALA A 58 24.10 15.61 53.33
C ALA A 58 24.80 14.27 53.11
N ALA A 59 24.28 13.44 52.21
CA ALA A 59 24.98 12.25 51.80
C ALA A 59 26.41 12.68 51.51
N LYS A 60 27.32 12.34 52.42
CA LYS A 60 28.74 12.49 52.24
C LYS A 60 29.03 11.47 51.15
N VAL A 61 28.80 11.85 49.90
CA VAL A 61 29.39 11.18 48.75
C VAL A 61 30.83 10.95 49.17
N ASP A 62 31.22 9.68 49.30
CA ASP A 62 32.40 9.28 50.05
C ASP A 62 33.54 10.23 49.72
N ALA A 63 34.01 11.00 50.70
CA ALA A 63 35.04 12.00 50.47
C ALA A 63 36.26 11.39 49.75
N LYS A 64 36.48 10.09 50.00
CA LYS A 64 37.42 9.22 49.28
C LYS A 64 37.13 9.14 47.77
N THR A 65 35.90 8.85 47.35
CA THR A 65 35.52 8.74 45.93
C THR A 65 35.65 10.06 45.17
N LYS A 66 35.27 11.19 45.79
CA LYS A 66 35.48 12.52 45.21
C LYS A 66 36.96 12.86 45.11
N ALA A 67 37.72 12.63 46.18
CA ALA A 67 39.17 12.86 46.17
C ALA A 67 39.87 12.03 45.08
N THR A 68 39.49 10.77 44.88
CA THR A 68 40.01 9.94 43.78
C THR A 68 39.67 10.55 42.41
N SER A 69 38.43 10.99 42.19
CA SER A 69 38.07 11.65 40.92
C SER A 69 38.82 12.97 40.66
N LEU A 70 39.15 13.73 41.70
CA LEU A 70 39.97 14.94 41.60
C LEU A 70 41.43 14.63 41.27
N ILE A 71 41.98 13.56 41.86
CA ILE A 71 43.34 13.08 41.55
C ILE A 71 43.40 12.58 40.10
N ASP A 72 42.35 11.92 39.62
CA ASP A 72 42.30 11.38 38.27
C ASP A 72 42.26 12.47 37.17
N MET A 73 41.66 13.63 37.46
CA MET A 73 41.62 14.79 36.56
C MET A 73 42.99 15.47 36.36
N ILE A 74 43.98 15.19 37.21
CA ILE A 74 45.33 15.78 37.09
C ILE A 74 46.11 15.04 35.99
N PRO A 75 46.80 15.76 35.08
CA PRO A 75 47.59 15.15 34.02
C PRO A 75 48.71 14.28 34.60
N GLY A 76 48.77 13.01 34.17
CA GLY A 76 49.75 12.04 34.62
C GLY A 76 49.22 10.61 34.52
N SER A 77 50.05 9.68 34.07
CA SER A 77 49.68 8.27 33.88
C SER A 77 49.85 7.40 35.14
N ASN A 78 50.67 7.85 36.11
CA ASN A 78 50.99 7.09 37.33
C ASN A 78 50.47 7.78 38.60
N PHE A 79 50.02 7.00 39.60
CA PHE A 79 49.49 7.51 40.88
C PHE A 79 50.50 8.37 41.64
N VAL A 80 51.78 7.97 41.65
CA VAL A 80 52.88 8.74 42.26
C VAL A 80 53.05 10.10 41.60
N THR A 81 52.88 10.19 40.28
CA THR A 81 52.98 11.47 39.56
C THR A 81 51.76 12.35 39.83
N LYS A 82 50.55 11.78 39.94
CA LYS A 82 49.33 12.54 40.26
C LYS A 82 49.37 13.14 41.67
N THR A 83 49.81 12.37 42.66
CA THR A 83 49.96 12.87 44.04
C THR A 83 51.19 13.76 44.19
N GLY A 84 52.29 13.43 43.50
CA GLY A 84 53.52 14.21 43.49
C GLY A 84 53.33 15.61 42.89
N THR A 85 52.62 15.74 41.77
CA THR A 85 52.35 17.05 41.16
C THR A 85 51.47 17.94 42.05
N LEU A 86 50.44 17.37 42.68
CA LEU A 86 49.61 18.10 43.64
C LEU A 86 50.40 18.51 44.89
N ALA A 87 51.22 17.61 45.43
CA ALA A 87 52.07 17.89 46.58
C ALA A 87 53.12 18.97 46.26
N THR A 88 53.77 18.89 45.10
CA THR A 88 54.74 19.90 44.65
C THR A 88 54.07 21.24 44.38
N ALA A 89 52.88 21.27 43.76
CA ALA A 89 52.14 22.52 43.56
C ALA A 89 51.71 23.15 44.89
N ALA A 90 51.26 22.36 45.85
CA ALA A 90 50.94 22.83 47.19
C ALA A 90 52.18 23.35 47.93
N ALA A 91 53.31 22.64 47.85
CA ALA A 91 54.56 23.08 48.45
C ALA A 91 55.08 24.38 47.79
N ALA A 92 55.02 24.47 46.45
CA ALA A 92 55.43 25.65 45.71
C ALA A 92 54.57 26.87 46.03
N THR A 93 53.25 26.70 46.20
CA THR A 93 52.36 27.81 46.59
C THR A 93 52.65 28.30 48.01
N VAL A 94 52.83 27.39 48.98
CA VAL A 94 53.22 27.76 50.35
C VAL A 94 54.58 28.46 50.36
N TYR A 95 55.55 27.93 49.63
CA TYR A 95 56.87 28.54 49.50
C TYR A 95 56.81 29.93 48.85
N SER A 96 56.00 30.11 47.81
CA SER A 96 55.82 31.42 47.14
C SER A 96 55.21 32.48 48.06
N ILE A 97 54.31 32.07 48.95
CA ILE A 97 53.72 32.95 49.97
C ILE A 97 54.75 33.24 51.08
N ALA A 98 55.51 32.22 51.52
CA ALA A 98 56.48 32.34 52.60
C ALA A 98 57.66 33.27 52.26
N GLU A 99 58.19 33.18 51.04
CA GLU A 99 59.30 34.03 50.56
C GLU A 99 58.84 35.38 49.99
N GLY A 100 57.53 35.63 49.95
CA GLY A 100 56.97 36.88 49.42
C GLY A 100 57.11 37.05 47.90
N PHE A 101 57.37 35.97 47.14
CA PHE A 101 57.39 36.01 45.67
C PHE A 101 56.06 36.48 45.07
N PHE A 102 54.95 36.34 45.80
CA PHE A 102 53.65 36.89 45.43
C PHE A 102 53.28 38.10 46.28
N VAL A 103 53.46 39.32 45.72
CA VAL A 103 53.06 40.58 46.36
C VAL A 103 51.65 40.97 45.94
N ILE A 104 50.76 41.15 46.91
CA ILE A 104 49.39 41.58 46.67
C ILE A 104 49.39 43.09 46.33
N ASN A 105 49.34 43.40 45.04
CA ASN A 105 49.18 44.75 44.51
C ASN A 105 47.81 44.92 43.82
N GLY A 106 47.46 46.13 43.38
CA GLY A 106 46.20 46.43 42.68
C GLY A 106 45.92 45.54 41.45
N GLU A 107 46.97 45.05 40.78
CA GLU A 107 46.84 44.13 39.63
C GLU A 107 46.44 42.70 40.02
N SER A 108 46.73 42.26 41.25
CA SER A 108 46.32 40.92 41.73
C SER A 108 44.79 40.78 41.84
N LEU A 109 44.08 41.87 42.12
CA LEU A 109 42.62 41.93 42.11
C LEU A 109 42.06 41.75 40.67
N LEU A 110 42.72 42.33 39.68
CA LEU A 110 42.37 42.17 38.27
C LEU A 110 42.56 40.72 37.83
N VAL A 111 43.65 40.08 38.23
CA VAL A 111 43.91 38.67 37.91
C VAL A 111 42.84 37.75 38.51
N ILE A 112 42.47 37.92 39.78
CA ILE A 112 41.45 37.10 40.44
C ILE A 112 40.08 37.24 39.76
N THR A 113 39.68 38.47 39.43
CA THR A 113 38.40 38.73 38.77
C THR A 113 38.38 38.21 37.32
N PHE A 114 39.49 38.32 36.59
CA PHE A 114 39.64 37.76 35.24
C PHE A 114 39.53 36.22 35.25
N PHE A 115 40.20 35.53 36.18
CA PHE A 115 40.06 34.08 36.31
C PHE A 115 38.66 33.65 36.73
N SER A 116 38.00 34.40 37.61
CA SER A 116 36.60 34.16 37.98
C SER A 116 35.66 34.30 36.77
N PHE A 117 35.87 35.35 35.96
CA PHE A 117 35.13 35.57 34.72
C PHE A 117 35.37 34.46 33.69
N ILE A 118 36.62 34.04 33.48
CA ILE A 118 36.94 32.91 32.59
C ILE A 118 36.28 31.64 33.09
N TYR A 119 36.35 31.34 34.39
CA TYR A 119 35.75 30.15 34.96
C TYR A 119 34.23 30.10 34.70
N MET A 120 33.53 31.21 34.93
CA MET A 120 32.10 31.33 34.64
C MET A 120 31.81 31.21 33.14
N THR A 121 32.64 31.82 32.30
CA THR A 121 32.54 31.78 30.83
C THR A 121 32.72 30.36 30.30
N VAL A 122 33.74 29.63 30.75
CA VAL A 122 33.96 28.23 30.34
C VAL A 122 32.78 27.37 30.78
N LYS A 123 32.27 27.54 32.00
CA LYS A 123 31.16 26.72 32.50
C LYS A 123 29.86 26.95 31.73
N VAL A 124 29.59 28.17 31.26
CA VAL A 124 28.34 28.53 30.57
C VAL A 124 28.47 28.41 29.06
N ILE A 125 29.53 28.96 28.46
CA ILE A 125 29.69 29.06 27.01
C ILE A 125 30.20 27.75 26.40
N ALA A 126 31.07 26.99 27.08
CA ALA A 126 31.59 25.74 26.51
C ALA A 126 30.50 24.70 26.19
N PRO A 127 29.52 24.40 27.08
CA PRO A 127 28.45 23.47 26.73
C PRO A 127 27.55 24.02 25.62
N LEU A 128 27.23 25.32 25.64
CA LEU A 128 26.41 25.97 24.61
C LEU A 128 27.07 25.92 23.22
N TYR A 129 28.36 26.22 23.15
CA TYR A 129 29.12 26.12 21.90
C TYR A 129 29.26 24.66 21.45
N GLY A 130 29.44 23.72 22.37
CA GLY A 130 29.48 22.29 22.08
C GLY A 130 28.19 21.77 21.45
N GLU A 131 27.02 22.17 21.97
CA GLU A 131 25.73 21.82 21.39
C GLU A 131 25.50 22.46 20.02
N PHE A 132 25.86 23.73 19.88
CA PHE A 132 25.81 24.44 18.59
C PHE A 132 26.68 23.75 17.53
N ALA A 133 27.93 23.42 17.89
CA ALA A 133 28.88 22.73 17.02
C ALA A 133 28.34 21.34 16.62
N ARG A 134 27.86 20.54 17.58
CA ARG A 134 27.25 19.23 17.30
C ARG A 134 26.05 19.34 16.36
N LYS A 135 25.16 20.32 16.58
CA LYS A 135 24.00 20.54 15.72
C LYS A 135 24.42 20.93 14.29
N ARG A 136 25.45 21.77 14.15
CA ARG A 136 25.96 22.18 12.84
C ARG A 136 26.60 21.01 12.09
N ILE A 137 27.43 20.23 12.77
CA ILE A 137 28.05 19.02 12.21
C ILE A 137 26.95 18.03 11.78
N GLY A 138 25.98 17.76 12.66
CA GLY A 138 24.86 16.87 12.36
C GLY A 138 24.04 17.32 11.15
N PHE A 139 23.77 18.62 11.01
CA PHE A 139 23.09 19.17 9.84
C PHE A 139 23.88 18.96 8.54
N VAL A 140 25.20 19.21 8.55
CA VAL A 140 26.06 19.01 7.37
C VAL A 140 26.14 17.53 7.00
N THR A 141 26.40 16.66 7.97
CA THR A 141 26.46 15.21 7.74
C THR A 141 25.14 14.66 7.21
N LYS A 142 24.01 15.09 7.80
CA LYS A 142 22.68 14.69 7.34
C LYS A 142 22.44 15.16 5.90
N THR A 143 22.69 16.43 5.59
CA THR A 143 22.52 16.97 4.24
C THR A 143 23.36 16.21 3.21
N LEU A 144 24.59 15.84 3.56
CA LEU A 144 25.47 15.09 2.66
C LEU A 144 25.00 13.65 2.46
N ASN A 145 24.48 13.00 3.50
CA ASN A 145 23.91 11.66 3.40
C ASN A 145 22.60 11.66 2.60
N ASP A 146 21.70 12.62 2.87
CA ASP A 146 20.45 12.81 2.13
C ASP A 146 20.73 13.09 0.65
N ALA A 147 21.75 13.91 0.34
CA ALA A 147 22.16 14.18 -1.04
C ALA A 147 22.68 12.92 -1.74
N ARG A 148 23.46 12.08 -1.06
CA ARG A 148 23.93 10.79 -1.61
C ARG A 148 22.76 9.85 -1.91
N GLU A 149 21.82 9.73 -0.97
CA GLU A 149 20.64 8.90 -1.15
C GLU A 149 19.77 9.41 -2.31
N ASN A 150 19.50 10.71 -2.37
CA ASN A 150 18.74 11.33 -3.45
C ASN A 150 19.41 11.13 -4.82
N HIS A 151 20.74 11.23 -4.91
CA HIS A 151 21.46 10.93 -6.15
C HIS A 151 21.34 9.46 -6.56
N VAL A 152 21.45 8.52 -5.62
CA VAL A 152 21.28 7.08 -5.91
C VAL A 152 19.85 6.79 -6.36
N ASN A 153 18.85 7.39 -5.71
CA ASN A 153 17.45 7.21 -6.09
C ASN A 153 17.17 7.81 -7.47
N ALA A 154 17.64 9.02 -7.75
CA ALA A 154 17.48 9.63 -9.07
C ALA A 154 18.15 8.79 -10.19
N VAL A 155 19.32 8.21 -9.92
CA VAL A 155 19.97 7.30 -10.89
C VAL A 155 19.16 6.02 -11.09
N LYS A 156 18.61 5.44 -10.02
CA LYS A 156 17.72 4.26 -10.13
C LYS A 156 16.45 4.57 -10.94
N ASP A 157 15.84 5.73 -10.71
CA ASP A 157 14.66 6.16 -11.45
C ASP A 157 14.97 6.28 -12.95
N ARG A 158 16.11 6.90 -13.29
CA ARG A 158 16.58 6.98 -14.70
C ARG A 158 16.88 5.62 -15.30
N ILE A 159 17.45 4.68 -14.54
CA ILE A 159 17.66 3.30 -15.00
C ILE A 159 16.32 2.62 -15.28
N SER A 160 15.32 2.81 -14.41
CA SER A 160 13.98 2.26 -14.62
C SER A 160 13.29 2.84 -15.85
N GLU A 161 13.37 4.16 -16.05
CA GLU A 161 12.85 4.83 -17.24
C GLU A 161 13.51 4.30 -18.52
N VAL A 162 14.84 4.21 -18.55
CA VAL A 162 15.58 3.68 -19.71
C VAL A 162 15.30 2.19 -19.93
N SER A 163 15.11 1.40 -18.86
CA SER A 163 14.73 -0.01 -18.97
C SER A 163 13.36 -0.17 -19.64
N ASN A 164 12.38 0.68 -19.30
CA ASN A 164 11.07 0.64 -19.94
C ASN A 164 11.13 0.97 -21.44
N LEU A 165 12.08 1.82 -21.86
CA LEU A 165 12.30 2.14 -23.28
C LEU A 165 12.87 0.95 -24.08
N LYS A 166 13.54 0.00 -23.44
CA LYS A 166 14.08 -1.21 -24.12
C LYS A 166 12.96 -2.11 -24.64
N ASP A 167 11.83 -2.19 -23.94
CA ASP A 167 10.70 -3.06 -24.28
C ASP A 167 9.82 -2.48 -25.40
N VAL A 168 9.99 -1.21 -25.76
CA VAL A 168 9.21 -0.56 -26.84
C VAL A 168 9.57 -1.15 -28.22
N VAL A 169 10.83 -1.52 -28.42
CA VAL A 169 11.28 -2.08 -29.72
C VAL A 169 10.71 -3.50 -29.94
N THR A 170 10.67 -4.32 -28.89
CA THR A 170 10.13 -5.68 -28.96
C THR A 170 8.60 -5.66 -29.12
N THR A 171 7.91 -4.81 -28.36
CA THR A 171 6.45 -4.63 -28.49
C THR A 171 6.04 -4.07 -29.84
N THR A 172 6.81 -3.13 -30.41
CA THR A 172 6.54 -2.61 -31.76
C THR A 172 6.68 -3.71 -32.82
N LYS A 173 7.74 -4.54 -32.75
CA LYS A 173 7.89 -5.70 -33.64
C LYS A 173 6.73 -6.69 -33.48
N ALA A 174 6.34 -6.98 -32.24
CA ALA A 174 5.21 -7.85 -31.96
C ALA A 174 3.89 -7.30 -32.54
N LEU A 175 3.65 -5.99 -32.52
CA LEU A 175 2.47 -5.38 -33.15
C LEU A 175 2.48 -5.54 -34.68
N PHE A 176 3.65 -5.43 -35.32
CA PHE A 176 3.76 -5.67 -36.76
C PHE A 176 3.56 -7.14 -37.14
N GLU A 177 4.15 -8.07 -36.39
CA GLU A 177 3.91 -9.50 -36.61
C GLU A 177 2.45 -9.87 -36.34
N MET A 178 1.83 -9.36 -35.27
CA MET A 178 0.41 -9.55 -34.99
C MET A 178 -0.47 -9.03 -36.13
N SER A 179 -0.14 -7.86 -36.70
CA SER A 179 -0.87 -7.32 -37.86
C SER A 179 -0.72 -8.20 -39.10
N LYS A 180 0.46 -8.80 -39.31
CA LYS A 180 0.72 -9.70 -40.45
C LYS A 180 0.04 -11.06 -40.28
N GLU A 181 0.13 -11.63 -39.09
CA GLU A 181 -0.56 -12.87 -38.72
C GLU A 181 -2.08 -12.72 -38.82
N THR A 182 -2.63 -11.58 -38.39
CA THR A 182 -4.07 -11.29 -38.52
C THR A 182 -4.50 -11.29 -39.99
N ALA A 183 -3.75 -10.61 -40.85
CA ALA A 183 -4.07 -10.58 -42.29
C ALA A 183 -3.96 -11.97 -42.94
N ALA A 184 -2.98 -12.79 -42.53
CA ALA A 184 -2.82 -14.16 -43.03
C ALA A 184 -4.00 -15.06 -42.60
N ILE A 185 -4.37 -15.03 -41.32
CA ILE A 185 -5.48 -15.82 -40.78
C ILE A 185 -6.82 -15.37 -41.39
N GLU A 186 -7.01 -14.08 -41.63
CA GLU A 186 -8.21 -13.59 -42.32
C GLU A 186 -8.30 -14.15 -43.74
N ALA A 187 -7.20 -14.13 -44.51
CA ALA A 187 -7.16 -14.70 -45.86
C ALA A 187 -7.48 -16.21 -45.86
N GLU A 188 -6.85 -16.99 -44.97
CA GLU A 188 -7.12 -18.43 -44.82
C GLU A 188 -8.58 -18.69 -44.43
N ALA A 189 -9.13 -17.90 -43.50
CA ALA A 189 -10.52 -18.00 -43.09
C ALA A 189 -11.48 -17.66 -44.24
N PHE A 190 -11.15 -16.71 -45.10
CA PHE A 190 -11.94 -16.39 -46.30
C PHE A 190 -11.93 -17.54 -47.30
N GLU A 191 -10.78 -18.14 -47.59
CA GLU A 191 -10.70 -19.30 -48.48
C GLU A 191 -11.51 -20.49 -47.97
N LEU A 192 -11.36 -20.80 -46.67
CA LEU A 192 -12.10 -21.89 -46.02
C LEU A 192 -13.61 -21.63 -46.06
N LYS A 193 -14.05 -20.39 -45.81
CA LYS A 193 -15.47 -20.01 -45.91
C LYS A 193 -16.00 -20.19 -47.33
N GLN A 194 -15.25 -19.76 -48.36
CA GLN A 194 -15.66 -19.95 -49.76
C GLN A 194 -15.78 -21.44 -50.12
N LYS A 195 -14.81 -22.28 -49.71
CA LYS A 195 -14.86 -23.74 -49.92
C LYS A 195 -16.09 -24.37 -49.26
N VAL A 196 -16.39 -24.00 -48.01
CA VAL A 196 -17.57 -24.49 -47.28
C VAL A 196 -18.87 -24.00 -47.90
N GLU A 197 -18.94 -22.75 -48.35
CA GLU A 197 -20.13 -22.19 -49.01
C GLU A 197 -20.44 -22.92 -50.32
N VAL A 198 -19.43 -23.17 -51.15
CA VAL A 198 -19.58 -23.95 -52.39
C VAL A 198 -20.02 -25.39 -52.08
N ALA A 199 -19.40 -26.05 -51.10
CA ALA A 199 -19.79 -27.39 -50.68
C ALA A 199 -21.24 -27.44 -50.17
N ASN A 200 -21.68 -26.45 -49.39
CA ASN A 200 -23.05 -26.34 -48.91
C ASN A 200 -24.06 -26.08 -50.03
N LYS A 201 -23.73 -25.24 -51.00
CA LYS A 201 -24.57 -25.01 -52.18
C LYS A 201 -24.73 -26.30 -53.00
N ALA A 202 -23.63 -27.01 -53.26
CA ALA A 202 -23.66 -28.29 -53.97
C ALA A 202 -24.50 -29.34 -53.22
N LYS A 203 -24.31 -29.45 -51.90
CA LYS A 203 -25.12 -30.32 -51.04
C LYS A 203 -26.60 -29.95 -51.09
N SER A 204 -26.95 -28.67 -50.97
CA SER A 204 -28.34 -28.22 -51.02
C SER A 204 -29.01 -28.56 -52.35
N VAL A 205 -28.29 -28.47 -53.47
CA VAL A 205 -28.80 -28.91 -54.77
C VAL A 205 -29.03 -30.42 -54.75
N LEU A 206 -28.05 -31.21 -54.31
CA LEU A 206 -28.17 -32.67 -54.25
C LEU A 206 -29.31 -33.12 -53.33
N ASP A 207 -29.46 -32.52 -52.15
CA ASP A 207 -30.55 -32.77 -51.22
C ASP A 207 -31.92 -32.44 -51.84
N SER A 208 -32.00 -31.36 -52.65
CA SER A 208 -33.20 -31.04 -53.41
C SER A 208 -33.54 -32.10 -54.46
N TRP A 209 -32.55 -32.64 -55.16
CA TRP A 209 -32.75 -33.74 -56.13
C TRP A 209 -33.22 -35.01 -55.44
N VAL A 210 -32.58 -35.42 -54.34
CA VAL A 210 -32.98 -36.60 -53.55
C VAL A 210 -34.41 -36.43 -53.02
N ARG A 211 -34.75 -35.23 -52.51
CA ARG A 211 -36.10 -34.93 -52.04
C ARG A 211 -37.14 -34.95 -53.17
N TYR A 212 -36.78 -34.49 -54.36
CA TYR A 212 -37.65 -34.57 -55.54
C TYR A 212 -37.87 -36.05 -55.96
N GLU A 213 -36.81 -36.84 -56.03
CA GLU A 213 -36.89 -38.26 -56.38
C GLU A 213 -37.75 -39.05 -55.38
N ALA A 214 -37.55 -38.82 -54.07
CA ALA A 214 -38.36 -39.44 -53.04
C ALA A 214 -39.85 -39.09 -53.18
N GLN A 215 -40.19 -37.83 -53.49
CA GLN A 215 -41.57 -37.40 -53.75
C GLN A 215 -42.16 -38.07 -54.99
N VAL A 216 -41.39 -38.17 -56.09
CA VAL A 216 -41.84 -38.85 -57.31
C VAL A 216 -42.11 -40.33 -57.04
N ARG A 217 -41.20 -41.02 -56.33
CA ARG A 217 -41.40 -42.43 -55.95
C ARG A 217 -42.64 -42.61 -55.06
N GLN A 218 -42.86 -41.71 -54.11
CA GLN A 218 -44.05 -41.74 -53.25
C GLN A 218 -45.34 -41.54 -54.06
N LEU A 219 -45.38 -40.56 -54.96
CA LEU A 219 -46.53 -40.30 -55.83
C LEU A 219 -46.81 -41.49 -56.77
N GLN A 220 -45.77 -42.11 -57.31
CA GLN A 220 -45.91 -43.33 -58.12
C GLN A 220 -46.48 -44.49 -57.30
N GLN A 221 -46.03 -44.68 -56.06
CA GLN A 221 -46.58 -45.70 -55.17
C GLN A 221 -48.05 -45.42 -54.80
N GLU A 222 -48.43 -44.16 -54.60
CA GLU A 222 -49.82 -43.75 -54.37
C GLU A 222 -50.71 -43.97 -55.61
N GLN A 223 -50.21 -43.66 -56.80
CA GLN A 223 -50.92 -43.92 -58.07
C GLN A 223 -51.06 -45.42 -58.36
N LEU A 224 -49.99 -46.21 -58.16
CA LEU A 224 -50.02 -47.65 -58.33
C LEU A 224 -50.95 -48.31 -57.31
N SER A 225 -50.88 -47.92 -56.03
CA SER A 225 -51.75 -48.48 -54.99
C SER A 225 -53.23 -48.12 -55.21
N SER A 226 -53.55 -46.87 -55.58
CA SER A 226 -54.92 -46.47 -55.91
C SER A 226 -55.45 -47.19 -57.15
N THR A 227 -54.62 -47.39 -58.19
CA THR A 227 -54.98 -48.16 -59.39
C THR A 227 -55.22 -49.63 -59.06
N VAL A 228 -54.35 -50.27 -58.29
CA VAL A 228 -54.51 -51.68 -57.86
C VAL A 228 -55.75 -51.84 -56.99
N ILE A 229 -55.96 -50.97 -56.00
CA ILE A 229 -57.16 -50.98 -55.15
C ILE A 229 -58.42 -50.75 -55.99
N GLY A 230 -58.38 -49.85 -56.98
CA GLY A 230 -59.47 -49.60 -57.93
C GLY A 230 -59.81 -50.84 -58.76
N ASN A 231 -58.79 -51.49 -59.35
CA ASN A 231 -58.94 -52.72 -60.13
C ASN A 231 -59.51 -53.87 -59.28
N VAL A 232 -59.02 -54.06 -58.05
CA VAL A 232 -59.55 -55.08 -57.13
C VAL A 232 -61.00 -54.78 -56.76
N LYS A 233 -61.35 -53.53 -56.43
CA LYS A 233 -62.75 -53.14 -56.15
C LYS A 233 -63.67 -53.33 -57.36
N GLN A 234 -63.16 -53.20 -58.58
CA GLN A 234 -63.94 -53.44 -59.80
C GLN A 234 -64.14 -54.94 -60.05
N GLN A 235 -63.10 -55.76 -59.88
CA GLN A 235 -63.19 -57.23 -59.96
C GLN A 235 -64.13 -57.81 -58.90
N LEU A 236 -64.20 -57.22 -57.70
CA LEU A 236 -65.15 -57.61 -56.66
C LEU A 236 -66.62 -57.34 -57.02
N LYS A 237 -66.91 -56.49 -58.02
CA LYS A 237 -68.28 -56.25 -58.50
C LYS A 237 -68.72 -57.22 -59.59
N ASP A 238 -67.79 -58.00 -60.16
CA ASP A 238 -68.13 -59.01 -61.15
C ASP A 238 -68.72 -60.24 -60.47
N SER A 239 -70.00 -60.54 -60.74
CA SER A 239 -70.74 -61.67 -60.15
C SER A 239 -70.04 -63.03 -60.35
N LYS A 240 -69.30 -63.23 -61.45
CA LYS A 240 -68.52 -64.45 -61.69
C LYS A 240 -67.32 -64.62 -60.75
N PHE A 241 -66.78 -63.52 -60.21
CA PHE A 241 -65.69 -63.55 -59.25
C PHE A 241 -66.22 -63.80 -57.83
N GLU A 242 -67.35 -63.18 -57.47
CA GLU A 242 -68.05 -63.42 -56.20
C GLU A 242 -68.43 -64.90 -56.05
N ASP A 243 -69.02 -65.51 -57.08
CA ASP A 243 -69.37 -66.94 -57.06
C ASP A 243 -68.13 -67.85 -56.91
N LYS A 244 -67.00 -67.47 -57.53
CA LYS A 244 -65.73 -68.22 -57.40
C LYS A 244 -65.13 -68.09 -56.00
N VAL A 245 -65.13 -66.89 -55.42
CA VAL A 245 -64.62 -66.65 -54.07
C VAL A 245 -65.48 -67.35 -53.03
N LEU A 246 -66.81 -67.36 -53.21
CA LEU A 246 -67.72 -68.12 -52.34
C LEU A 246 -67.47 -69.62 -52.45
N ALA A 247 -67.29 -70.17 -53.66
CA ALA A 247 -66.96 -71.58 -53.86
C ALA A 247 -65.60 -71.96 -53.25
N GLU A 248 -64.58 -71.10 -53.40
CA GLU A 248 -63.25 -71.31 -52.82
C GLU A 248 -63.28 -71.21 -51.28
N SER A 249 -64.00 -70.22 -50.74
CA SER A 249 -64.19 -70.07 -49.29
C SER A 249 -64.94 -71.27 -48.69
N VAL A 250 -65.96 -71.80 -49.37
CA VAL A 250 -66.66 -73.04 -48.95
C VAL A 250 -65.72 -74.24 -49.01
N SER A 251 -64.92 -74.38 -50.08
CA SER A 251 -63.92 -75.46 -50.18
C SER A 251 -62.85 -75.39 -49.09
N GLU A 252 -62.43 -74.20 -48.66
CA GLU A 252 -61.43 -74.03 -47.62
C GLU A 252 -62.00 -74.30 -46.22
N VAL A 253 -63.25 -73.89 -45.98
CA VAL A 253 -64.00 -74.26 -44.78
C VAL A 253 -64.23 -75.77 -44.71
N GLU A 254 -64.62 -76.42 -45.82
CA GLU A 254 -64.74 -77.88 -45.90
C GLU A 254 -63.40 -78.58 -45.62
N ARG A 255 -62.26 -78.03 -46.09
CA ARG A 255 -60.93 -78.53 -45.78
C ARG A 255 -60.54 -78.37 -44.30
N LEU A 256 -60.90 -77.25 -43.66
CA LEU A 256 -60.64 -77.04 -42.24
C LEU A 256 -61.46 -78.02 -41.38
N PHE A 257 -62.74 -78.22 -41.70
CA PHE A 257 -63.58 -79.20 -40.99
C PHE A 257 -63.17 -80.65 -41.26
N ALA A 258 -62.63 -80.97 -42.44
CA ALA A 258 -62.06 -82.29 -42.73
C ALA A 258 -60.72 -82.54 -42.02
N LYS A 259 -60.07 -81.49 -41.50
CA LYS A 259 -58.77 -81.55 -40.78
C LYS A 259 -58.93 -81.50 -39.26
N GLU A 260 -60.09 -81.07 -38.75
CA GLU A 260 -60.47 -81.09 -37.32
C GLU A 260 -61.22 -82.38 -36.88
N LYS A 261 -61.12 -83.44 -37.68
CA LYS A 261 -61.56 -84.81 -37.33
C LYS A 261 -60.37 -85.76 -37.42
#